data_AF-A0A935C6T8-F1
#
_entry.id   AF-A0A935C6T8-F1
#
_cell.length_a   1.000
_cell.length_b   1.000
_cell.length_c   1.000
_cell.angle_alpha   90.00
_cell.angle_beta   90.00
_cell.angle_gamma   90.00
#
_symmetry.space_group_name_H-M   'P 1'
#
loop_
_entity.id
_entity.type
_entity.pdbx_description
1 polymer ?
#
loop_
_entity_poly.entity_id
_entity_poly.type
_entity_poly.pdbx_seq_one_letter_code
_entity_poly.pdbx_strand_id
1 'polypeptide(L)'
;MTRPKNSIEESKTGHDLLNLLKIEDPDSKFMERELADKPDLSFQFKNDTIGCECTQIPPGRIYKYVHTRFKELSKSKEAIAIRVVWPQEPHEWVKEAILKKVSKIESYKKNSNSDKIWLLIHTPLSEKDNTVRYKNPSIIELIFLAANNTKHKFDRIYFWNPIDGIRWIFPSSHHIKDFKINLKNGYPTDNFLIGRAPFTTNKEGEESKTYDYGIVKPKVIIIPPKDKNFKKSRPNYRNQFVKMKIVASSNSAQMFFENVEAP
;
A
#
# COMPACT_ATOMS: atom_id res chain seq x y z
N MET A 1 -9.74 28.24 5.96
CA MET A 1 -9.49 27.40 4.76
C MET A 1 -10.39 26.18 4.85
N THR A 2 -11.29 25.98 3.89
CA THR A 2 -12.11 24.77 3.80
C THR A 2 -11.25 23.61 3.31
N ARG A 3 -11.40 22.42 3.91
CA ARG A 3 -10.68 21.22 3.44
C ARG A 3 -11.11 20.91 1.99
N PRO A 4 -10.18 20.50 1.11
CA PRO A 4 -10.54 20.01 -0.22
C PRO A 4 -11.54 18.84 -0.15
N LYS A 5 -12.26 18.60 -1.25
CA LYS A 5 -13.15 17.43 -1.38
C LYS A 5 -12.39 16.15 -1.01
N ASN A 6 -13.10 15.21 -0.39
CA ASN A 6 -12.55 13.88 -0.09
C ASN A 6 -11.91 13.28 -1.35
N SER A 7 -10.80 12.58 -1.17
CA SER A 7 -10.22 11.81 -2.28
C SER A 7 -11.18 10.68 -2.71
N ILE A 8 -10.94 10.09 -3.88
CA ILE A 8 -11.71 8.93 -4.36
C ILE A 8 -11.54 7.76 -3.38
N GLU A 9 -10.33 7.55 -2.87
CA GLU A 9 -9.99 6.55 -1.84
C GLU A 9 -10.75 6.81 -0.55
N GLU A 10 -10.68 8.02 0.00
CA GLU A 10 -11.39 8.39 1.24
C GLU A 10 -12.90 8.21 1.08
N SER A 11 -13.44 8.58 -0.07
CA SER A 11 -14.86 8.42 -0.38
C SER A 11 -15.24 6.95 -0.41
N LYS A 12 -14.55 6.12 -1.20
CA LYS A 12 -14.86 4.69 -1.34
C LYS A 12 -14.69 3.93 -0.02
N THR A 13 -13.54 4.08 0.63
CA THR A 13 -13.26 3.42 1.91
C THR A 13 -14.23 3.86 3.01
N GLY A 14 -14.61 5.14 3.03
CA GLY A 14 -15.61 5.66 3.95
C GLY A 14 -17.00 5.09 3.71
N HIS A 15 -17.44 4.93 2.46
CA HIS A 15 -18.73 4.32 2.13
C HIS A 15 -18.77 2.84 2.54
N ASP A 16 -17.69 2.10 2.28
CA ASP A 16 -17.61 0.69 2.68
C ASP A 16 -17.63 0.54 4.21
N LEU A 17 -16.96 1.44 4.93
CA LEU A 17 -17.04 1.50 6.39
C LEU A 17 -18.47 1.79 6.85
N LEU A 18 -19.13 2.80 6.27
CA LEU A 18 -20.51 3.13 6.62
C LEU A 18 -21.47 1.97 6.37
N ASN A 19 -21.31 1.27 5.24
CA ASN A 19 -22.12 0.10 4.92
C ASN A 19 -21.94 -1.02 5.96
N LEU A 20 -20.71 -1.25 6.43
CA LEU A 20 -20.46 -2.18 7.53
C LEU A 20 -21.16 -1.72 8.81
N LEU A 21 -21.06 -0.43 9.17
CA LEU A 21 -21.68 0.12 10.37
C LEU A 21 -23.21 0.01 10.34
N LYS A 22 -23.83 0.20 9.18
CA LYS A 22 -25.28 0.06 8.99
C LYS A 22 -25.83 -1.34 9.24
N ILE A 23 -24.98 -2.36 9.19
CA ILE A 23 -25.36 -3.73 9.59
C ILE A 23 -25.60 -3.78 11.11
N GLU A 24 -24.82 -3.05 11.90
CA GLU A 24 -24.95 -2.99 13.35
C GLU A 24 -25.92 -1.91 13.84
N ASP A 25 -26.02 -0.80 13.11
CA ASP A 25 -26.84 0.36 13.43
C ASP A 25 -27.39 1.01 12.13
N PRO A 26 -28.62 0.67 11.70
CA PRO A 26 -29.19 1.15 10.44
C PRO A 26 -29.26 2.69 10.30
N ASP A 27 -29.31 3.41 11.42
CA ASP A 27 -29.39 4.87 11.47
C ASP A 27 -28.03 5.56 11.27
N SER A 28 -26.96 4.78 11.18
CA SER A 28 -25.62 5.28 10.89
C SER A 28 -25.57 6.06 9.59
N LYS A 29 -24.96 7.25 9.63
CA LYS A 29 -24.86 8.16 8.48
C LYS A 29 -23.59 9.00 8.51
N PHE A 30 -23.19 9.49 7.34
CA PHE A 30 -22.19 10.54 7.27
C PHE A 30 -22.72 11.82 7.94
N MET A 31 -21.82 12.50 8.63
CA MET A 31 -22.08 13.83 9.17
C MET A 31 -21.44 14.87 8.26
N GLU A 32 -22.20 15.92 7.92
CA GLU A 32 -21.64 17.10 7.26
C GLU A 32 -20.64 17.80 8.18
N ARG A 33 -19.72 18.53 7.57
CA ARG A 33 -18.56 19.05 8.28
C ARG A 33 -18.28 20.49 7.90
N GLU A 34 -18.45 21.44 8.82
CA GLU A 34 -18.25 22.87 8.55
C GLU A 34 -16.82 23.38 8.88
N LEU A 35 -16.09 22.73 9.80
CA LEU A 35 -14.81 23.25 10.32
C LEU A 35 -13.56 22.83 9.53
N ALA A 36 -12.45 23.56 9.72
CA ALA A 36 -11.18 23.35 9.02
C ALA A 36 -10.28 22.27 9.65
N ASP A 37 -10.31 22.11 10.98
CA ASP A 37 -9.47 21.16 11.72
C ASP A 37 -10.30 19.98 12.25
N LYS A 38 -10.51 19.00 11.37
CA LYS A 38 -11.44 17.89 11.60
C LYS A 38 -10.93 16.59 10.99
N PRO A 39 -11.43 15.44 11.45
CA PRO A 39 -11.03 14.15 10.93
C PRO A 39 -11.37 13.96 9.45
N ASP A 40 -10.65 13.04 8.80
CA ASP A 40 -10.79 12.69 7.38
C ASP A 40 -12.21 12.26 6.99
N LEU A 41 -12.94 11.61 7.92
CA LEU A 41 -14.35 11.24 7.81
C LEU A 41 -15.06 11.51 9.16
N SER A 42 -16.39 11.66 9.13
CA SER A 42 -17.22 11.79 10.33
C SER A 42 -18.53 11.05 10.15
N PHE A 43 -18.94 10.30 11.18
CA PHE A 43 -20.14 9.47 11.17
C PHE A 43 -20.95 9.68 12.43
N GLN A 44 -22.27 9.55 12.32
CA GLN A 44 -23.10 9.16 13.46
C GLN A 44 -23.10 7.64 13.51
N PHE A 45 -22.80 7.06 14.67
CA PHE A 45 -22.90 5.62 14.90
C PHE A 45 -23.50 5.40 16.29
N LYS A 46 -24.70 4.83 16.33
CA LYS A 46 -25.55 4.78 17.52
C LYS A 46 -25.75 6.20 18.05
N ASN A 47 -25.45 6.44 19.33
CA ASN A 47 -25.54 7.75 19.96
C ASN A 47 -24.22 8.53 19.94
N ASP A 48 -23.16 8.00 19.31
CA ASP A 48 -21.84 8.61 19.31
C ASP A 48 -21.55 9.32 17.97
N THR A 49 -20.88 10.47 18.06
CA THR A 49 -20.21 11.12 16.95
C THR A 49 -18.81 10.54 16.80
N ILE A 50 -18.57 9.88 15.67
CA ILE A 50 -17.30 9.23 15.36
C ILE A 50 -16.49 10.10 14.40
N GLY A 51 -15.33 10.55 14.86
CA GLY A 51 -14.28 11.07 13.98
C GLY A 51 -13.41 9.93 13.46
N CYS A 52 -13.14 9.86 12.15
CA CYS A 52 -12.33 8.79 11.58
C CYS A 52 -11.20 9.35 10.71
N GLU A 53 -9.96 9.04 11.09
CA GLU A 53 -8.78 9.36 10.28
C GLU A 53 -8.55 8.26 9.25
N CYS A 54 -8.23 8.66 8.02
CA CYS A 54 -7.86 7.79 6.94
C CYS A 54 -6.35 7.84 6.70
N THR A 55 -5.77 6.69 6.40
CA THR A 55 -4.37 6.61 6.03
C THR A 55 -4.12 5.43 5.11
N GLN A 56 -3.34 5.66 4.06
CA GLN A 56 -3.01 4.63 3.09
C GLN A 56 -1.71 3.90 3.45
N ILE A 57 -1.65 2.58 3.22
CA ILE A 57 -0.44 1.72 3.21
C ILE A 57 -0.45 0.87 1.92
N PRO A 58 0.65 0.59 1.18
CA PRO A 58 2.05 0.90 1.44
C PRO A 58 2.68 1.81 0.34
N PRO A 59 4.02 2.00 0.26
CA PRO A 59 4.74 3.00 1.02
C PRO A 59 5.40 4.07 0.12
N GLY A 60 5.35 5.33 0.54
CA GLY A 60 6.15 6.43 -0.03
C GLY A 60 7.66 6.11 -0.16
N ARG A 61 8.17 5.16 0.62
CA ARG A 61 9.56 4.68 0.56
C ARG A 61 9.89 3.93 -0.73
N ILE A 62 8.98 3.10 -1.27
CA ILE A 62 9.21 2.42 -2.56
C ILE A 62 9.35 3.45 -3.68
N TYR A 63 8.45 4.44 -3.71
CA TYR A 63 8.50 5.53 -4.69
C TYR A 63 9.81 6.32 -4.65
N LYS A 64 10.43 6.51 -3.46
CA LYS A 64 11.76 7.15 -3.36
C LYS A 64 12.87 6.34 -4.07
N TYR A 65 12.86 5.02 -3.94
CA TYR A 65 13.84 4.16 -4.63
C TYR A 65 13.57 4.09 -6.14
N VAL A 66 12.30 4.09 -6.54
CA VAL A 66 11.88 4.17 -7.94
C VAL A 66 12.41 5.45 -8.61
N HIS A 67 12.17 6.62 -8.00
CA HIS A 67 12.59 7.91 -8.57
C HIS A 67 14.10 8.07 -8.72
N THR A 68 14.88 7.60 -7.74
CA THR A 68 16.34 7.69 -7.81
C THR A 68 16.93 6.81 -8.91
N ARG A 69 16.25 5.70 -9.28
CA ARG A 69 16.74 4.74 -10.28
C ARG A 69 16.18 4.94 -11.67
N PHE A 70 15.06 5.64 -11.84
CA PHE A 70 14.69 6.19 -13.15
C PHE A 70 15.80 7.07 -13.75
N LYS A 71 16.59 7.74 -12.90
CA LYS A 71 17.79 8.48 -13.33
C LYS A 71 18.94 7.59 -13.81
N GLU A 72 19.04 6.35 -13.33
CA GLU A 72 20.01 5.39 -13.86
C GLU A 72 19.52 4.82 -15.19
N LEU A 73 18.24 4.46 -15.26
CA LEU A 73 17.62 3.97 -16.50
C LEU A 73 17.76 4.99 -17.63
N SER A 74 17.53 6.28 -17.35
CA SER A 74 17.58 7.32 -18.38
C SER A 74 18.94 7.52 -19.03
N LYS A 75 20.03 7.08 -18.38
CA LYS A 75 21.40 7.22 -18.89
C LYS A 75 21.84 6.05 -19.78
N SER A 76 21.13 4.93 -19.76
CA SER A 76 21.50 3.76 -20.56
C SER A 76 21.05 3.90 -22.01
N LYS A 77 21.98 3.57 -22.93
CA LYS A 77 21.68 3.42 -24.37
C LYS A 77 21.30 1.99 -24.74
N GLU A 78 21.54 1.04 -23.84
CA GLU A 78 21.28 -0.38 -24.05
C GLU A 78 19.99 -0.83 -23.36
N ALA A 79 19.49 -1.98 -23.80
CA ALA A 79 18.43 -2.74 -23.18
C ALA A 79 18.81 -3.14 -21.75
N ILE A 80 18.15 -2.56 -20.76
CA ILE A 80 18.40 -2.83 -19.35
C ILE A 80 17.11 -3.04 -18.57
N ALA A 81 17.16 -3.94 -17.59
CA ALA A 81 16.09 -4.18 -16.64
C ALA A 81 16.62 -4.01 -15.20
N ILE A 82 15.84 -3.36 -14.35
CA ILE A 82 16.10 -3.21 -12.92
C ILE A 82 14.93 -3.84 -12.16
N ARG A 83 15.25 -4.80 -11.32
CA ARG A 83 14.28 -5.39 -10.40
C ARG A 83 14.51 -4.84 -9.00
N VAL A 84 13.48 -4.24 -8.42
CA VAL A 84 13.52 -3.80 -7.04
C VAL A 84 12.78 -4.82 -6.21
N VAL A 85 13.45 -5.35 -5.20
CA VAL A 85 12.94 -6.32 -4.23
C VAL A 85 12.88 -5.63 -2.88
N TRP A 86 11.73 -5.67 -2.21
CA TRP A 86 11.54 -4.99 -0.92
C TRP A 86 10.78 -5.87 0.06
N PRO A 87 10.99 -5.64 1.37
CA PRO A 87 10.38 -6.44 2.42
C PRO A 87 8.91 -6.08 2.59
N GLN A 88 8.06 -7.10 2.76
CA GLN A 88 6.68 -6.93 3.20
C GLN A 88 6.69 -6.68 4.71
N GLU A 89 6.46 -5.42 5.12
CA GLU A 89 6.48 -5.01 6.53
C GLU A 89 5.17 -4.33 6.93
N PRO A 90 4.01 -4.99 6.75
CA PRO A 90 2.72 -4.40 7.06
C PRO A 90 2.61 -3.98 8.54
N HIS A 91 3.33 -4.65 9.45
CA HIS A 91 3.42 -4.26 10.86
C HIS A 91 4.09 -2.89 11.04
N GLU A 92 5.21 -2.63 10.37
CA GLU A 92 5.88 -1.32 10.45
C GLU A 92 5.04 -0.24 9.77
N TRP A 93 4.38 -0.55 8.64
CA TRP A 93 3.52 0.41 7.95
C TRP A 93 2.31 0.84 8.80
N VAL A 94 1.63 -0.12 9.44
CA VAL A 94 0.52 0.14 10.36
C VAL A 94 0.99 0.94 11.57
N LYS A 95 2.12 0.55 12.18
CA LYS A 95 2.71 1.27 13.31
C LYS A 95 3.03 2.73 12.97
N GLU A 96 3.66 2.98 11.82
CA GLU A 96 3.92 4.35 11.35
C GLU A 96 2.63 5.14 11.14
N ALA A 97 1.64 4.52 10.51
CA ALA A 97 0.35 5.13 10.22
C ALA A 97 -0.37 5.55 11.52
N ILE A 98 -0.37 4.66 12.53
CA ILE A 98 -0.87 4.95 13.87
C ILE A 98 -0.11 6.13 14.48
N LEU A 99 1.22 6.03 14.59
CA LEU A 99 2.04 7.04 15.26
C LEU A 99 1.90 8.43 14.63
N LYS A 100 1.78 8.50 13.29
CA LYS A 100 1.59 9.77 12.56
C LYS A 100 0.25 10.44 12.88
N LYS A 101 -0.78 9.67 13.24
CA LYS A 101 -2.15 10.16 13.41
C LYS A 101 -2.53 10.32 14.89
N VAL A 102 -1.86 9.63 15.82
CA VAL A 102 -2.13 9.70 17.27
C VAL A 102 -2.10 11.13 17.81
N SER A 103 -1.16 11.97 17.35
CA SER A 103 -1.02 13.34 17.85
C SER A 103 -2.23 14.24 17.56
N LYS A 104 -3.14 13.82 16.68
CA LYS A 104 -4.31 14.61 16.27
C LYS A 104 -5.57 14.29 17.07
N ILE A 105 -5.59 13.18 17.81
CA ILE A 105 -6.79 12.66 18.48
C ILE A 105 -7.41 13.71 19.42
N GLU A 106 -6.59 14.33 20.28
CA GLU A 106 -7.09 15.32 21.25
C GLU A 106 -7.64 16.58 20.56
N SER A 107 -7.01 17.02 19.46
CA SER A 107 -7.50 18.16 18.68
C SER A 107 -8.89 17.86 18.11
N TYR A 108 -9.09 16.65 17.58
CA TYR A 108 -10.39 16.25 17.02
C TYR A 108 -11.47 16.09 18.08
N LYS A 109 -11.18 15.47 19.22
CA LYS A 109 -12.17 15.39 20.32
C LYS A 109 -12.64 16.79 20.76
N LYS A 110 -11.71 17.76 20.83
CA LYS A 110 -12.02 19.14 21.21
C LYS A 110 -12.72 19.95 20.11
N ASN A 111 -12.27 19.83 18.86
CA ASN A 111 -12.68 20.75 17.79
C ASN A 111 -13.84 20.22 16.94
N SER A 112 -14.03 18.89 16.87
CA SER A 112 -15.11 18.26 16.08
C SER A 112 -16.17 17.57 16.92
N ASN A 113 -16.19 17.82 18.23
CA ASN A 113 -17.13 17.20 19.20
C ASN A 113 -17.28 15.69 19.00
N SER A 114 -16.17 15.03 18.65
CA SER A 114 -16.19 13.59 18.39
C SER A 114 -16.03 12.85 19.70
N ASP A 115 -17.02 12.04 20.07
CA ASP A 115 -16.99 11.19 21.26
C ASP A 115 -15.86 10.15 21.16
N LYS A 116 -15.70 9.61 19.95
CA LYS A 116 -14.71 8.58 19.63
C LYS A 116 -13.90 8.94 18.40
N ILE A 117 -12.65 8.52 18.38
CA ILE A 117 -11.75 8.69 17.25
C ILE A 117 -11.29 7.32 16.76
N TRP A 118 -11.61 7.01 15.50
CA TRP A 118 -11.22 5.78 14.83
C TRP A 118 -10.12 6.04 13.81
N LEU A 119 -9.43 4.97 13.43
CA LEU A 119 -8.45 4.99 12.34
C LEU A 119 -8.86 3.97 11.28
N LEU A 120 -8.99 4.42 10.04
CA LEU A 120 -9.18 3.58 8.86
C LEU A 120 -7.88 3.53 8.06
N ILE A 121 -7.18 2.40 8.17
CA ILE A 121 -5.99 2.10 7.39
C ILE A 121 -6.44 1.41 6.10
N HIS A 122 -5.98 1.84 4.94
CA HIS A 122 -6.45 1.27 3.68
C HIS A 122 -5.32 1.05 2.68
N THR A 123 -5.50 0.10 1.76
CA THR A 123 -4.60 -0.06 0.61
C THR A 123 -4.93 0.94 -0.51
N PRO A 124 -4.02 1.20 -1.46
CA PRO A 124 -4.34 2.01 -2.63
C PRO A 124 -5.47 1.35 -3.43
N LEU A 125 -6.30 2.16 -4.10
CA LEU A 125 -7.39 1.67 -4.95
C LEU A 125 -6.91 0.95 -6.23
N SER A 126 -5.61 0.95 -6.52
CA SER A 126 -5.08 0.30 -7.72
C SER A 126 -5.25 -1.21 -7.65
N GLU A 127 -6.10 -1.78 -8.50
CA GLU A 127 -6.34 -3.22 -8.63
C GLU A 127 -5.06 -4.02 -8.94
N LYS A 128 -4.02 -3.35 -9.43
CA LYS A 128 -2.72 -3.95 -9.72
C LYS A 128 -1.80 -3.98 -8.50
N ASP A 129 -2.06 -3.16 -7.49
CA ASP A 129 -1.30 -3.18 -6.24
C ASP A 129 -1.80 -4.31 -5.34
N ASN A 130 -0.94 -5.29 -5.15
CA ASN A 130 -1.21 -6.51 -4.41
C ASN A 130 -0.27 -6.68 -3.21
N THR A 131 0.39 -5.59 -2.81
CA THR A 131 1.42 -5.60 -1.75
C THR A 131 0.88 -5.97 -0.38
N VAL A 132 -0.40 -5.73 -0.12
CA VAL A 132 -1.08 -6.15 1.11
C VAL A 132 -2.34 -6.92 0.72
N ARG A 133 -2.26 -8.25 0.70
CA ARG A 133 -3.42 -9.12 0.47
C ARG A 133 -3.89 -9.73 1.79
N TYR A 134 -5.16 -9.53 2.14
CA TYR A 134 -5.74 -10.09 3.36
C TYR A 134 -5.80 -11.62 3.33
N LYS A 135 -5.87 -12.23 2.14
CA LYS A 135 -5.81 -13.68 1.94
C LYS A 135 -4.50 -14.32 2.40
N ASN A 136 -3.48 -13.53 2.77
CA ASN A 136 -2.26 -14.03 3.40
C ASN A 136 -2.39 -13.89 4.93
N PRO A 137 -2.64 -14.99 5.67
CA PRO A 137 -2.86 -14.94 7.12
C PRO A 137 -1.72 -14.27 7.88
N SER A 138 -0.47 -14.50 7.46
CA SER A 138 0.70 -13.92 8.12
C SER A 138 0.80 -12.40 7.96
N ILE A 139 0.34 -11.86 6.81
CA ILE A 139 0.26 -10.39 6.62
C ILE A 139 -0.77 -9.81 7.59
N ILE A 140 -1.90 -10.49 7.76
CA ILE A 140 -2.96 -10.03 8.65
C ILE A 140 -2.54 -10.13 10.11
N GLU A 141 -1.94 -11.23 10.53
CA GLU A 141 -1.38 -11.35 11.89
C GLU A 141 -0.39 -10.23 12.21
N LEU A 142 0.45 -9.83 11.24
CA LEU A 142 1.36 -8.68 11.39
C LEU A 142 0.63 -7.33 11.53
N ILE A 143 -0.46 -7.12 10.78
CA ILE A 143 -1.30 -5.91 10.90
C ILE A 143 -1.94 -5.86 12.29
N PHE A 144 -2.55 -6.96 12.73
CA PHE A 144 -3.16 -7.08 14.05
C PHE A 144 -2.11 -6.87 15.16
N LEU A 145 -0.94 -7.50 15.03
CA LEU A 145 0.17 -7.35 15.97
C LEU A 145 0.58 -5.87 16.12
N ALA A 146 0.74 -5.15 15.01
CA ALA A 146 1.13 -3.75 15.04
C ALA A 146 0.04 -2.86 15.65
N ALA A 147 -1.22 -3.08 15.30
CA ALA A 147 -2.33 -2.32 15.87
C ALA A 147 -2.41 -2.51 17.40
N ASN A 148 -2.26 -3.73 17.90
CA ASN A 148 -2.41 -4.02 19.33
C ASN A 148 -1.16 -3.68 20.16
N ASN A 149 0.05 -3.70 19.58
CA ASN A 149 1.30 -3.40 20.31
C ASN A 149 1.81 -1.96 20.15
N THR A 150 1.19 -1.15 19.27
CA THR A 150 1.55 0.26 19.15
C THR A 150 0.74 1.09 20.13
N LYS A 151 1.39 1.84 21.02
CA LYS A 151 0.68 2.71 21.97
C LYS A 151 -0.09 3.81 21.22
N HIS A 152 -1.41 3.83 21.35
CA HIS A 152 -2.29 4.83 20.77
C HIS A 152 -3.55 5.05 21.61
N LYS A 153 -4.39 6.01 21.21
CA LYS A 153 -5.67 6.33 21.86
C LYS A 153 -6.89 6.16 20.95
N PHE A 154 -6.73 5.54 19.77
CA PHE A 154 -7.85 5.23 18.90
C PHE A 154 -8.80 4.24 19.58
N ASP A 155 -10.10 4.51 19.53
CA ASP A 155 -11.13 3.64 20.09
C ASP A 155 -11.30 2.38 19.23
N ARG A 156 -11.17 2.54 17.90
CA ARG A 156 -11.16 1.43 16.94
C ARG A 156 -10.17 1.69 15.82
N ILE A 157 -9.56 0.63 15.32
CA ILE A 157 -8.78 0.65 14.08
C ILE A 157 -9.38 -0.37 13.11
N TYR A 158 -9.61 0.08 11.89
CA TYR A 158 -10.08 -0.72 10.77
C TYR A 158 -8.99 -0.82 9.70
N PHE A 159 -8.97 -1.95 9.01
CA PHE A 159 -8.19 -2.16 7.81
C PHE A 159 -9.11 -2.40 6.62
N TRP A 160 -8.84 -1.73 5.50
CA TRP A 160 -9.58 -1.88 4.26
C TRP A 160 -8.68 -2.32 3.12
N ASN A 161 -9.18 -3.23 2.30
CA ASN A 161 -8.56 -3.61 1.03
C ASN A 161 -9.64 -3.77 -0.05
N PRO A 162 -9.42 -3.34 -1.32
CA PRO A 162 -10.42 -3.45 -2.39
C PRO A 162 -10.96 -4.87 -2.61
N ILE A 163 -10.17 -5.90 -2.31
CA ILE A 163 -10.54 -7.31 -2.55
C ILE A 163 -11.34 -7.88 -1.37
N ASP A 164 -11.00 -7.49 -0.15
CA ASP A 164 -11.45 -8.18 1.06
C ASP A 164 -12.39 -7.33 1.94
N GLY A 165 -12.57 -6.05 1.59
CA GLY A 165 -13.45 -5.10 2.27
C GLY A 165 -12.88 -4.57 3.58
N ILE A 166 -13.77 -4.08 4.45
CA ILE A 166 -13.44 -3.57 5.78
C ILE A 166 -13.29 -4.71 6.78
N ARG A 167 -12.27 -4.60 7.64
CA ARG A 167 -12.04 -5.46 8.78
C ARG A 167 -11.71 -4.64 10.02
N TRP A 168 -12.27 -5.02 11.15
CA TRP A 168 -11.93 -4.45 12.44
C TRP A 168 -10.66 -5.13 13.00
N ILE A 169 -9.62 -4.36 13.31
CA ILE A 169 -8.29 -4.90 13.69
C ILE A 169 -7.83 -4.48 15.10
N PHE A 170 -8.48 -3.47 15.70
CA PHE A 170 -8.26 -3.08 17.10
C PHE A 170 -9.53 -2.48 17.74
N PRO A 171 -9.84 -2.79 19.00
CA PRO A 171 -9.18 -3.78 19.85
C PRO A 171 -9.42 -5.20 19.32
N SER A 172 -8.38 -6.03 19.31
CA SER A 172 -8.52 -7.44 18.97
C SER A 172 -8.40 -8.29 20.23
N SER A 173 -9.30 -9.27 20.38
CA SER A 173 -9.16 -10.32 21.38
C SER A 173 -7.95 -11.23 21.12
N HIS A 174 -7.40 -11.20 19.89
CA HIS A 174 -6.22 -11.95 19.52
C HIS A 174 -4.96 -11.21 19.98
N HIS A 175 -4.63 -11.37 21.26
CA HIS A 175 -3.36 -10.92 21.81
C HIS A 175 -2.23 -11.85 21.35
N ILE A 176 -1.69 -11.59 20.16
CA ILE A 176 -0.43 -12.19 19.72
C ILE A 176 0.69 -11.51 20.50
N LYS A 177 1.10 -12.12 21.63
CA LYS A 177 2.24 -11.62 22.42
C LYS A 177 3.56 -11.83 21.68
N ASP A 178 3.70 -12.96 21.00
CA ASP A 178 4.90 -13.34 20.26
C ASP A 178 4.56 -13.80 18.85
N PHE A 179 4.78 -12.95 17.85
CA PHE A 179 4.70 -13.36 16.45
C PHE A 179 6.08 -13.86 15.98
N LYS A 180 6.18 -15.16 15.70
CA LYS A 180 7.40 -15.75 15.12
C LYS A 180 7.24 -15.86 13.61
N ILE A 181 7.86 -14.94 12.88
CA ILE A 181 7.97 -15.05 11.41
C ILE A 181 8.83 -16.27 11.08
N ASN A 182 8.29 -17.21 10.30
CA ASN A 182 9.09 -18.28 9.72
C ASN A 182 9.98 -17.72 8.61
N LEU A 183 11.28 -17.56 8.90
CA LEU A 183 12.29 -17.05 7.97
C LEU A 183 13.07 -18.15 7.25
N LYS A 184 12.61 -19.42 7.26
CA LYS A 184 13.33 -20.54 6.62
C LYS A 184 13.67 -20.26 5.15
N ASN A 185 12.78 -19.56 4.44
CA ASN A 185 12.95 -19.21 3.03
C ASN A 185 13.42 -17.76 2.83
N GLY A 186 13.85 -17.08 3.90
CA GLY A 186 14.12 -15.64 3.89
C GLY A 186 12.91 -14.80 4.33
N TYR A 187 13.15 -13.50 4.45
CA TYR A 187 12.15 -12.50 4.81
C TYR A 187 11.13 -12.32 3.68
N PRO A 188 9.81 -12.27 3.95
CA PRO A 188 8.80 -12.03 2.93
C PRO A 188 9.09 -10.77 2.12
N THR A 189 9.09 -10.88 0.79
CA THR A 189 9.38 -9.76 -0.11
C THR A 189 8.43 -9.69 -1.27
N ASP A 190 8.14 -8.47 -1.71
CA ASP A 190 7.57 -8.18 -3.03
C ASP A 190 8.67 -7.68 -3.97
N ASN A 191 8.33 -7.64 -5.26
CA ASN A 191 9.20 -7.04 -6.25
C ASN A 191 8.40 -6.45 -7.42
N PHE A 192 9.00 -5.49 -8.11
CA PHE A 192 8.55 -5.02 -9.40
C PHE A 192 9.76 -4.92 -10.32
N LEU A 193 9.47 -4.93 -11.62
CA LEU A 193 10.46 -4.85 -12.67
C LEU A 193 10.18 -3.62 -13.51
N ILE A 194 11.21 -2.82 -13.73
CA ILE A 194 11.21 -1.70 -14.67
C ILE A 194 12.38 -1.87 -15.63
N GLY A 195 12.23 -1.37 -16.85
CA GLY A 195 13.29 -1.48 -17.85
C GLY A 195 13.24 -0.32 -18.83
N ARG A 196 14.29 -0.25 -19.63
CA ARG A 196 14.44 0.69 -20.73
C ARG A 196 15.17 -0.02 -21.85
N ALA A 197 14.75 0.22 -23.09
CA ALA A 197 15.48 -0.22 -24.27
C ALA A 197 15.24 0.78 -25.41
N PRO A 198 16.15 0.88 -26.39
CA PRO A 198 15.99 1.78 -27.53
C PRO A 198 14.92 1.28 -28.50
N PHE A 199 13.88 2.08 -28.74
CA PHE A 199 12.81 1.79 -29.71
C PHE A 199 12.48 3.05 -30.51
N THR A 200 11.81 2.90 -31.65
CA THR A 200 11.17 4.00 -32.38
C THR A 200 9.66 3.78 -32.44
N THR A 201 8.89 4.87 -32.35
CA THR A 201 7.44 4.84 -32.57
C THR A 201 7.13 4.80 -34.06
N ASN A 202 5.95 4.29 -34.39
CA ASN A 202 5.51 4.18 -35.78
C ASN A 202 4.76 5.45 -36.21
N LYS A 203 4.48 5.61 -37.51
CA LYS A 203 3.59 6.70 -37.96
C LYS A 203 2.14 6.39 -37.61
N GLU A 204 1.31 7.43 -37.58
CA GLU A 204 -0.12 7.26 -37.39
C GLU A 204 -0.72 6.40 -38.52
N GLY A 205 -1.53 5.41 -38.14
CA GLY A 205 -2.11 4.43 -39.07
C GLY A 205 -1.24 3.20 -39.36
N GLU A 206 0.03 3.17 -38.94
CA GLU A 206 0.89 1.99 -39.09
C GLU A 206 0.64 0.96 -37.97
N GLU A 207 0.76 -0.33 -38.32
CA GLU A 207 0.67 -1.42 -37.37
C GLU A 207 1.74 -1.33 -36.29
N SER A 208 1.48 -1.88 -35.09
CA SER A 208 2.45 -1.84 -33.99
C SER A 208 3.69 -2.68 -34.29
N LYS A 209 4.86 -2.17 -33.91
CA LYS A 209 6.15 -2.86 -34.09
C LYS A 209 6.61 -3.48 -32.77
N THR A 210 7.04 -4.74 -32.84
CA THR A 210 7.62 -5.45 -31.70
C THR A 210 9.15 -5.44 -31.78
N TYR A 211 9.80 -5.01 -30.70
CA TYR A 211 11.24 -5.06 -30.50
C TYR A 211 11.53 -6.14 -29.45
N ASP A 212 12.15 -7.25 -29.85
CA ASP A 212 12.57 -8.32 -28.94
C ASP A 212 14.04 -8.11 -28.58
N TYR A 213 14.34 -7.95 -27.28
CA TYR A 213 15.70 -7.76 -26.76
C TYR A 213 16.27 -9.04 -26.15
N GLY A 214 15.60 -10.18 -26.35
CA GLY A 214 16.03 -11.47 -25.86
C GLY A 214 16.00 -11.57 -24.33
N ILE A 215 16.85 -12.45 -23.81
CA ILE A 215 16.99 -12.71 -22.37
C ILE A 215 17.91 -11.67 -21.76
N VAL A 216 17.39 -10.90 -20.82
CA VAL A 216 18.13 -9.91 -20.03
C VAL A 216 18.22 -10.38 -18.59
N LYS A 217 19.40 -10.24 -17.98
CA LYS A 217 19.58 -10.44 -16.54
C LYS A 217 19.29 -9.14 -15.81
N PRO A 218 18.22 -9.03 -15.00
CA PRO A 218 17.92 -7.79 -14.31
C PRO A 218 19.01 -7.43 -13.30
N LYS A 219 19.36 -6.15 -13.21
CA LYS A 219 20.09 -5.61 -12.05
C LYS A 219 19.15 -5.64 -10.85
N VAL A 220 19.47 -6.46 -9.86
CA VAL A 220 18.63 -6.63 -8.65
C VAL A 220 19.04 -5.63 -7.58
N ILE A 221 18.06 -4.91 -7.04
CA ILE A 221 18.22 -4.00 -5.91
C ILE A 221 17.40 -4.56 -4.76
N ILE A 222 18.07 -4.95 -3.68
CA ILE A 222 17.44 -5.44 -2.46
C ILE A 222 17.34 -4.29 -1.47
N ILE A 223 16.11 -3.91 -1.10
CA ILE A 223 15.85 -2.97 -0.02
C ILE A 223 15.87 -3.77 1.30
N PRO A 224 16.68 -3.38 2.31
CA PRO A 224 16.69 -4.08 3.58
C PRO A 224 15.42 -3.79 4.40
N PRO A 225 14.97 -4.73 5.26
CA PRO A 225 13.94 -4.50 6.27
C PRO A 225 14.15 -3.22 7.07
N LYS A 226 13.06 -2.49 7.31
CA LYS A 226 13.03 -1.36 8.23
C LYS A 226 13.18 -1.85 9.67
N ASP A 227 12.49 -2.93 10.00
CA ASP A 227 12.58 -3.56 11.31
C ASP A 227 14.04 -3.97 11.58
N LYS A 228 14.59 -3.42 12.66
CA LYS A 228 16.00 -3.61 13.03
C LYS A 228 16.32 -5.09 13.29
N ASN A 229 15.34 -5.86 13.77
CA ASN A 229 15.52 -7.29 14.07
C ASN A 229 15.73 -8.12 12.81
N PHE A 230 15.22 -7.63 11.66
CA PHE A 230 15.27 -8.35 10.39
C PHE A 230 16.20 -7.71 9.36
N LYS A 231 16.92 -6.63 9.70
CA LYS A 231 17.84 -5.94 8.77
C LYS A 231 18.87 -6.84 8.09
N LYS A 232 19.30 -7.92 8.75
CA LYS A 232 20.27 -8.88 8.24
C LYS A 232 19.62 -10.10 7.55
N SER A 233 18.30 -10.19 7.56
CA SER A 233 17.57 -11.29 6.93
C SER A 233 17.74 -11.27 5.42
N ARG A 234 18.00 -12.43 4.83
CA ARG A 234 18.01 -12.59 3.37
C ARG A 234 16.58 -12.45 2.84
N PRO A 235 16.36 -11.80 1.68
CA PRO A 235 15.03 -11.75 1.08
C PRO A 235 14.58 -13.13 0.61
N ASN A 236 13.29 -13.43 0.73
CA ASN A 236 12.65 -14.57 0.07
C ASN A 236 12.42 -14.25 -1.41
N TYR A 237 13.52 -14.21 -2.16
CA TYR A 237 13.53 -13.86 -3.56
C TYR A 237 14.50 -14.78 -4.32
N ARG A 238 14.05 -15.28 -5.47
CA ARG A 238 14.89 -16.03 -6.41
C ARG A 238 15.19 -15.15 -7.61
N ASN A 239 16.47 -15.00 -7.94
CA ASN A 239 16.89 -14.32 -9.16
C ASN A 239 16.28 -15.02 -10.37
N GLN A 240 15.66 -14.24 -11.25
CA GLN A 240 15.05 -14.73 -12.48
C GLN A 240 15.58 -13.92 -13.65
N PHE A 241 15.91 -14.62 -14.73
CA PHE A 241 16.14 -14.00 -16.02
C PHE A 241 14.79 -13.59 -16.61
N VAL A 242 14.80 -12.58 -17.48
CA VAL A 242 13.57 -12.13 -18.12
C VAL A 242 13.76 -12.00 -19.61
N LYS A 243 12.80 -12.47 -20.39
CA LYS A 243 12.67 -12.09 -21.79
C LYS A 243 12.02 -10.72 -21.86
N MET A 244 12.67 -9.76 -22.53
CA MET A 244 12.20 -8.38 -22.61
C MET A 244 11.79 -8.02 -24.03
N LYS A 245 10.58 -7.48 -24.18
CA LYS A 245 10.11 -6.92 -25.46
C LYS A 245 9.41 -5.58 -25.28
N ILE A 246 9.47 -4.73 -26.29
CA ILE A 246 8.67 -3.50 -26.39
C ILE A 246 7.73 -3.63 -27.58
N VAL A 247 6.45 -3.34 -27.37
CA VAL A 247 5.49 -3.13 -28.46
C VAL A 247 5.23 -1.62 -28.55
N ALA A 248 5.64 -1.02 -29.66
CA ALA A 248 5.46 0.41 -29.91
C ALA A 248 4.41 0.64 -31.00
N SER A 249 3.50 1.56 -30.74
CA SER A 249 2.56 2.13 -31.71
C SER A 249 2.97 3.58 -32.03
N SER A 250 2.11 4.31 -32.75
CA SER A 250 2.31 5.73 -33.03
C SER A 250 2.23 6.63 -31.79
N ASN A 251 1.44 6.24 -30.80
CA ASN A 251 1.11 7.06 -29.63
C ASN A 251 1.47 6.41 -28.29
N SER A 252 2.02 5.19 -28.30
CA SER A 252 2.34 4.46 -27.08
C SER A 252 3.51 3.51 -27.27
N ALA A 253 4.16 3.17 -26.16
CA ALA A 253 5.08 2.06 -26.10
C ALA A 253 4.86 1.31 -24.81
N GLN A 254 4.59 0.01 -24.91
CA GLN A 254 4.41 -0.86 -23.77
C GLN A 254 5.55 -1.87 -23.71
N MET A 255 6.19 -1.93 -22.54
CA MET A 255 7.23 -2.91 -22.25
C MET A 255 6.64 -4.13 -21.57
N PHE A 256 7.07 -5.31 -22.00
CA PHE A 256 6.65 -6.59 -21.47
C PHE A 256 7.86 -7.37 -20.95
N PHE A 257 7.65 -8.08 -19.87
CA PHE A 257 8.63 -8.95 -19.25
C PHE A 257 8.02 -10.32 -19.02
N GLU A 258 8.74 -11.35 -19.43
CA GLU A 258 8.38 -12.75 -19.19
C GLU A 258 9.51 -13.40 -18.38
N ASN A 259 9.20 -13.99 -17.23
CA ASN A 259 10.22 -14.68 -16.44
C ASN A 259 10.63 -15.95 -17.18
N VAL A 260 11.93 -16.18 -17.31
CA VAL A 260 12.51 -17.39 -17.90
C VAL A 260 13.48 -18.06 -16.92
N GLU A 261 13.65 -19.36 -17.04
CA GLU A 261 14.69 -20.08 -16.30
C GLU A 261 16.07 -19.60 -16.73
N ALA A 262 17.06 -19.81 -15.87
CA ALA A 262 18.44 -19.48 -16.22
C ALA A 262 18.88 -20.35 -17.41
N PRO A 263 19.48 -19.76 -18.47
CA PRO A 263 20.10 -20.53 -19.53
C PRO A 263 21.30 -21.33 -19.03
#